data_AF-A0A8H6SNC6-F1
#
_entry.id   AF-A0A8H6SNC6-F1
#
_cell.length_a   1.000
_cell.length_b   1.000
_cell.length_c   1.000
_cell.angle_alpha   90.00
_cell.angle_beta   90.00
_cell.angle_gamma   90.00
#
_symmetry.space_group_name_H-M   'P 1'
#
loop_
_entity.id
_entity.type
_entity.pdbx_description
1 polymer ?
#
loop_
_entity_poly.entity_id
_entity_poly.type
_entity_poly.pdbx_seq_one_letter_code
_entity_poly.pdbx_strand_id
1 'polypeptide(L)'
;MDPEVERLMMMQQGGRGQAARPDAGTPDNGEVIHISSLALLKMLKHGRAGVPMEVMGLLLGEFVDEYTIQIVDVFAMPQSGTTVSVESVDHVFQTKMLEMLKQTGRPEMVVGWYHSHPGFGCWLSSTDINTQQSFESLNSRAVGVVIDPIQSVKGKVVIDAFRLINPQTIMSGREPRQTTSNIGHINKPSIQALIHGLNRHYYSIAVAWRKTELEQAMLMNLHKRNWTEGLKLRDFNGHKESNEKAVKAMLNLSEAYNKSVQDESTLTAEQLKTRHVGKQDPKRHLEEAVEKAMGDQVVQTLGTMLLAEL
;
A
#
# COMPACT_ATOMS: atom_id res chain seq x y z
N MET A 1 55.96 18.63 -43.55
CA MET A 1 54.65 18.05 -43.17
C MET A 1 53.60 18.94 -43.81
N ASP A 2 52.76 18.35 -44.67
CA ASP A 2 51.82 19.11 -45.50
C ASP A 2 50.73 19.79 -44.66
N PRO A 3 50.41 21.08 -44.93
CA PRO A 3 49.39 21.84 -44.19
C PRO A 3 47.97 21.31 -44.37
N GLU A 4 47.73 20.41 -45.34
CA GLU A 4 46.46 19.69 -45.48
C GLU A 4 46.30 18.55 -44.46
N VAL A 5 47.40 17.91 -44.05
CA VAL A 5 47.37 16.82 -43.06
C VAL A 5 47.08 17.36 -41.66
N GLU A 6 47.56 18.57 -41.36
CA GLU A 6 47.32 19.27 -40.09
C GLU A 6 45.86 19.76 -39.97
N ARG A 7 45.25 20.21 -41.08
CA ARG A 7 43.81 20.50 -41.16
C ARG A 7 42.94 19.24 -41.04
N LEU A 8 43.37 18.12 -41.61
CA LEU A 8 42.65 16.84 -41.48
C LEU A 8 42.71 16.28 -40.05
N MET A 9 43.84 16.46 -39.35
CA MET A 9 43.97 16.08 -37.94
C MET A 9 43.17 16.99 -37.00
N MET A 10 43.08 18.30 -37.27
CA MET A 10 42.22 19.19 -36.48
C MET A 10 40.71 18.94 -36.70
N MET A 11 40.30 18.47 -37.89
CA MET A 11 38.92 18.02 -38.11
C MET A 11 38.61 16.68 -37.44
N GLN A 12 39.59 15.80 -37.26
CA GLN A 12 39.41 14.52 -36.57
C GLN A 12 39.39 14.66 -35.04
N GLN A 13 39.96 15.72 -34.49
CA GLN A 13 40.02 15.96 -33.04
C GLN A 13 38.83 16.79 -32.49
N GLY A 14 37.99 17.36 -33.36
CA GLY A 14 36.83 18.20 -32.99
C GLY A 14 35.47 17.52 -32.95
N GLY A 15 35.41 16.18 -33.02
CA GLY A 15 34.19 15.47 -33.43
C GLY A 15 33.63 14.42 -32.47
N ARG A 16 33.69 14.61 -31.15
CA ARG A 16 32.90 13.81 -30.18
C ARG A 16 32.46 14.63 -28.96
N GLY A 17 31.96 15.83 -29.20
CA GLY A 17 30.94 16.39 -28.32
C GLY A 17 29.66 15.61 -28.59
N GLN A 18 29.33 14.65 -27.74
CA GLN A 18 27.98 14.09 -27.71
C GLN A 18 27.06 15.29 -27.47
N ALA A 19 26.37 15.73 -28.52
CA ALA A 19 25.35 16.76 -28.40
C ALA A 19 24.40 16.27 -27.31
N ALA A 20 24.45 16.96 -26.16
CA ALA A 20 23.48 16.77 -25.11
C ALA A 20 22.11 16.84 -25.77
N ARG A 21 21.34 15.76 -25.62
CA ARG A 21 19.94 15.77 -26.03
C ARG A 21 19.30 17.03 -25.44
N PRO A 22 18.51 17.77 -26.22
CA PRO A 22 17.89 19.01 -25.75
C PRO A 22 17.08 18.68 -24.50
N ASP A 23 17.25 19.50 -23.47
CA ASP A 23 16.53 19.50 -22.18
C ASP A 23 15.61 18.30 -21.93
N ALA A 24 16.17 17.22 -21.40
CA ALA A 24 15.37 16.42 -20.47
C ALA A 24 15.20 17.31 -19.25
N GLY A 25 14.08 18.04 -19.19
CA GLY A 25 13.72 18.91 -18.07
C GLY A 25 13.99 18.20 -16.76
N THR A 26 14.64 18.89 -15.82
CA THR A 26 14.99 18.28 -14.53
C THR A 26 13.71 17.80 -13.84
N PRO A 27 13.62 16.52 -13.44
CA PRO A 27 12.40 16.00 -12.82
C PRO A 27 12.04 16.81 -11.57
N ASP A 28 10.76 17.14 -11.42
CA ASP A 28 10.30 17.94 -10.28
C ASP A 28 9.91 17.06 -9.09
N ASN A 29 10.09 17.60 -7.88
CA ASN A 29 9.55 17.07 -6.64
C ASN A 29 8.02 17.12 -6.55
N GLY A 30 7.36 17.89 -7.42
CA GLY A 30 5.90 17.96 -7.55
C GLY A 30 5.23 16.80 -8.28
N GLU A 31 5.97 15.80 -8.79
CA GLU A 31 5.38 14.66 -9.50
C GLU A 31 4.51 13.77 -8.58
N VAL A 32 3.30 13.43 -9.05
CA VAL A 32 2.30 12.64 -8.33
C VAL A 32 1.79 11.51 -9.21
N ILE A 33 1.62 10.34 -8.61
CA ILE A 33 1.02 9.17 -9.24
C ILE A 33 -0.39 8.98 -8.71
N HIS A 34 -1.37 8.98 -9.60
CA HIS A 34 -2.76 8.66 -9.29
C HIS A 34 -3.04 7.18 -9.53
N ILE A 35 -3.27 6.43 -8.45
CA ILE A 35 -3.64 5.01 -8.53
C ILE A 35 -5.15 4.85 -8.35
N SER A 36 -5.79 4.14 -9.28
CA SER A 36 -7.22 3.79 -9.19
C SER A 36 -7.49 2.79 -8.06
N SER A 37 -8.72 2.79 -7.54
CA SER A 37 -9.14 1.83 -6.51
C SER A 37 -9.06 0.38 -7.03
N LEU A 38 -9.38 0.17 -8.31
CA LEU A 38 -9.29 -1.14 -8.97
C LEU A 38 -7.85 -1.66 -9.04
N ALA A 39 -6.92 -0.82 -9.48
CA ALA A 39 -5.50 -1.16 -9.58
C ALA A 39 -4.96 -1.57 -8.20
N LEU A 40 -5.24 -0.77 -7.17
CA LEU A 40 -4.82 -1.05 -5.80
C LEU A 40 -5.29 -2.42 -5.30
N LEU A 41 -6.58 -2.73 -5.49
CA LEU A 41 -7.15 -4.00 -5.05
C LEU A 41 -6.56 -5.20 -5.79
N LYS A 42 -6.32 -5.07 -7.10
CA LYS A 42 -5.67 -6.12 -7.90
C LYS A 42 -4.24 -6.35 -7.45
N MET A 43 -3.46 -5.29 -7.21
CA MET A 43 -2.09 -5.41 -6.73
C MET A 43 -2.03 -6.08 -5.34
N LEU A 44 -2.89 -5.67 -4.40
CA LEU A 44 -2.95 -6.28 -3.06
C LEU A 44 -3.40 -7.75 -3.11
N LYS A 45 -4.40 -8.08 -3.94
CA LYS A 45 -4.85 -9.47 -4.14
C LYS A 45 -3.73 -10.32 -4.71
N HIS A 46 -3.02 -9.81 -5.72
CA HIS A 46 -1.90 -10.51 -6.35
C HIS A 46 -0.74 -10.70 -5.37
N GLY A 47 -0.30 -9.63 -4.71
CA GLY A 47 0.76 -9.66 -3.71
C GLY A 47 0.48 -10.64 -2.58
N ARG A 48 -0.76 -10.67 -2.08
CA ARG A 48 -1.15 -11.61 -1.01
C ARG A 48 -1.17 -13.06 -1.47
N ALA A 49 -1.56 -13.33 -2.72
CA ALA A 49 -1.56 -14.68 -3.29
C ALA A 49 -0.14 -15.21 -3.57
N GLY A 50 0.82 -14.31 -3.78
CA GLY A 50 2.22 -14.66 -4.03
C GLY A 50 3.04 -15.04 -2.80
N VAL A 51 2.61 -14.65 -1.58
CA VAL A 51 3.37 -14.89 -0.34
C VAL A 51 3.66 -16.40 -0.16
N PRO A 52 4.93 -16.81 0.07
CA PRO A 52 6.09 -16.00 0.48
C PRO A 52 6.96 -15.46 -0.66
N MET A 53 6.64 -15.69 -1.92
CA MET A 53 7.42 -15.25 -3.08
C MET A 53 7.04 -13.84 -3.53
N GLU A 54 8.01 -13.13 -4.12
CA GLU A 54 7.77 -11.81 -4.72
C GLU A 54 7.08 -11.94 -6.07
N VAL A 55 5.94 -11.27 -6.24
CA VAL A 55 5.21 -11.22 -7.51
C VAL A 55 5.45 -9.93 -8.25
N MET A 56 5.31 -9.97 -9.58
CA MET A 56 5.49 -8.84 -10.49
C MET A 56 4.26 -8.65 -11.38
N GLY A 57 3.97 -7.41 -11.76
CA GLY A 57 2.99 -7.11 -12.81
C GLY A 57 3.25 -5.78 -13.50
N LEU A 58 2.45 -5.52 -14.54
CA LEU A 58 2.55 -4.28 -15.33
C LEU A 58 1.44 -3.31 -14.95
N LEU A 59 1.79 -2.03 -14.97
CA LEU A 59 0.89 -0.90 -14.71
C LEU A 59 0.39 -0.35 -16.03
N LEU A 60 -0.93 -0.25 -16.17
CA LEU A 60 -1.60 0.30 -17.34
C LEU A 60 -2.21 1.64 -17.02
N GLY A 61 -2.02 2.59 -17.93
CA GLY A 61 -2.52 3.92 -17.73
C GLY A 61 -2.11 4.89 -18.83
N GLU A 62 -2.09 6.16 -18.45
CA GLU A 62 -1.75 7.27 -19.31
C GLU A 62 -0.86 8.28 -18.57
N PHE A 63 -0.03 8.97 -19.35
CA PHE A 63 0.74 10.12 -18.91
C PHE A 63 -0.09 11.36 -19.25
N VAL A 64 -0.69 12.00 -18.24
CA VAL A 64 -1.61 13.13 -18.46
C VAL A 64 -0.84 14.41 -18.78
N ASP A 65 0.15 14.73 -17.96
CA ASP A 65 1.06 15.87 -18.12
C ASP A 65 2.47 15.46 -17.62
N GLU A 66 3.39 16.42 -17.47
CA GLU A 66 4.76 16.16 -17.00
C GLU A 66 4.82 15.76 -15.51
N TYR A 67 3.83 16.14 -14.71
CA TYR A 67 3.81 15.98 -13.26
C TYR A 67 2.88 14.87 -12.77
N THR A 68 2.05 14.32 -13.65
CA THR A 68 0.92 13.47 -13.27
C THR A 68 0.90 12.20 -14.10
N ILE A 69 0.97 11.07 -13.41
CA ILE A 69 0.87 9.73 -14.00
C ILE A 69 -0.41 9.08 -13.50
N GLN A 70 -1.27 8.64 -14.41
CA GLN A 70 -2.52 8.02 -14.04
C GLN A 70 -2.49 6.52 -14.31
N ILE A 71 -2.54 5.73 -13.25
CA ILE A 71 -2.63 4.27 -13.31
C ILE A 71 -4.11 3.87 -13.19
N VAL A 72 -4.66 3.37 -14.29
CA VAL A 72 -6.07 2.99 -14.41
C VAL A 72 -6.26 1.52 -14.03
N ASP A 73 -5.39 0.64 -14.53
CA ASP A 73 -5.49 -0.79 -14.28
C ASP A 73 -4.13 -1.46 -14.15
N VAL A 74 -4.11 -2.69 -13.67
CA VAL A 74 -2.92 -3.53 -13.58
C VAL A 74 -3.25 -4.96 -14.01
N PHE A 75 -2.23 -5.66 -14.49
CA PHE A 75 -2.32 -7.10 -14.65
C PHE A 75 -1.05 -7.79 -14.16
N ALA A 76 -1.25 -8.99 -13.61
CA ALA A 76 -0.19 -9.85 -13.13
C ALA A 76 0.56 -10.46 -14.31
N MET A 77 1.89 -10.51 -14.21
CA MET A 77 2.69 -11.33 -15.11
C MET A 77 2.81 -12.74 -14.53
N PRO A 78 2.68 -13.80 -15.35
CA PRO A 78 2.97 -15.15 -14.89
C PRO A 78 4.43 -15.22 -14.44
N GLN A 79 4.68 -15.76 -13.26
CA GLN A 79 6.04 -15.93 -12.74
C GLN A 79 6.73 -17.08 -13.49
N SER A 80 7.78 -16.74 -14.22
CA SER A 80 8.80 -17.69 -14.68
C SER A 80 10.06 -17.44 -13.84
N GLY A 81 10.28 -18.18 -12.75
CA GLY A 81 11.58 -18.13 -12.03
C GLY A 81 11.52 -18.22 -10.50
N THR A 82 12.60 -18.74 -9.91
CA THR A 82 12.81 -19.19 -8.52
C THR A 82 12.83 -18.08 -7.45
N THR A 83 12.97 -18.49 -6.19
CA THR A 83 12.83 -17.74 -4.92
C THR A 83 13.51 -16.36 -4.78
N VAL A 84 14.33 -15.90 -5.75
CA VAL A 84 15.19 -14.72 -5.59
C VAL A 84 15.21 -13.79 -6.82
N SER A 85 14.61 -14.15 -7.95
CA SER A 85 14.59 -13.27 -9.11
C SER A 85 13.41 -13.53 -10.04
N VAL A 86 12.71 -12.46 -10.40
CA VAL A 86 11.70 -12.49 -11.45
C VAL A 86 12.42 -12.45 -12.81
N GLU A 87 12.66 -13.63 -13.40
CA GLU A 87 13.29 -13.71 -14.72
C GLU A 87 12.29 -13.37 -15.83
N SER A 88 12.70 -12.40 -16.66
CA SER A 88 12.13 -12.05 -17.96
C SER A 88 10.63 -11.76 -18.00
N VAL A 89 10.31 -10.47 -18.16
CA VAL A 89 9.05 -10.05 -18.76
C VAL A 89 8.87 -10.81 -20.08
N ASP A 90 7.93 -11.75 -20.13
CA ASP A 90 7.62 -12.44 -21.39
C ASP A 90 6.93 -11.44 -22.33
N HIS A 91 7.71 -10.93 -23.29
CA HIS A 91 7.24 -10.01 -24.31
C HIS A 91 6.09 -10.59 -25.14
N VAL A 92 6.01 -11.91 -25.30
CA VAL A 92 4.92 -12.59 -26.01
C VAL A 92 3.63 -12.47 -25.21
N PHE A 93 3.69 -12.79 -23.91
CA PHE A 93 2.56 -12.64 -23.01
C PHE A 93 2.11 -11.17 -22.92
N GLN A 94 3.05 -10.23 -22.76
CA GLN A 94 2.75 -8.80 -22.71
C GLN A 94 2.00 -8.33 -23.97
N THR A 95 2.52 -8.66 -25.15
CA THR A 95 1.93 -8.21 -26.43
C THR A 95 0.53 -8.79 -26.62
N LYS A 96 0.37 -10.09 -26.36
CA LYS A 96 -0.92 -10.77 -26.47
C LYS A 96 -1.95 -10.20 -25.49
N MET A 97 -1.56 -9.95 -24.24
CA MET A 97 -2.45 -9.39 -23.23
C MET A 97 -2.87 -7.96 -23.59
N LEU A 98 -1.94 -7.12 -24.05
CA LEU A 98 -2.24 -5.76 -24.52
C LEU A 98 -3.20 -5.78 -25.73
N GLU A 99 -3.03 -6.72 -26.66
CA GLU A 99 -3.94 -6.87 -27.80
C GLU A 99 -5.36 -7.27 -27.35
N MET A 100 -5.47 -8.22 -26.41
CA MET A 100 -6.76 -8.62 -25.85
C MET A 100 -7.44 -7.47 -25.10
N LEU A 101 -6.67 -6.66 -24.35
CA LEU A 101 -7.22 -5.50 -23.65
C LEU A 101 -7.73 -4.44 -24.64
N LYS A 102 -7.01 -4.19 -25.74
CA LYS A 102 -7.46 -3.28 -26.80
C LYS A 102 -8.81 -3.71 -27.39
N GLN A 103 -9.02 -5.01 -27.60
CA GLN A 103 -10.31 -5.54 -28.10
C GLN A 103 -11.47 -5.30 -27.11
N THR A 104 -11.19 -5.26 -25.80
CA THR A 104 -12.18 -4.98 -24.76
C THR A 104 -12.46 -3.49 -24.53
N GLY A 105 -11.89 -2.60 -25.37
CA GLY A 105 -12.03 -1.16 -25.22
C GLY A 105 -11.09 -0.55 -24.17
N ARG A 106 -9.97 -1.21 -23.86
CA ARG A 106 -8.92 -0.75 -22.96
C ARG A 106 -7.62 -0.48 -23.73
N PRO A 107 -7.47 0.71 -24.35
CA PRO A 107 -6.31 1.05 -25.17
C PRO A 107 -5.12 1.60 -24.37
N GLU A 108 -5.12 1.49 -23.04
CA GLU A 108 -4.09 2.05 -22.18
C GLU A 108 -2.70 1.49 -22.47
N MET A 109 -1.68 2.33 -22.27
CA MET A 109 -0.29 1.94 -22.47
C MET A 109 0.35 1.49 -21.14
N VAL A 110 1.49 0.81 -21.25
CA VAL A 110 2.28 0.44 -20.06
C VAL A 110 2.99 1.69 -19.55
N VAL A 111 2.66 2.12 -18.32
CA VAL A 111 3.25 3.30 -17.66
C VAL A 111 4.33 2.93 -16.65
N GLY A 112 4.46 1.64 -16.33
CA GLY A 112 5.43 1.15 -15.37
C GLY A 112 5.18 -0.29 -14.99
N TRP A 113 5.77 -0.71 -13.87
CA TRP A 113 5.64 -2.04 -13.32
C TRP A 113 5.51 -1.97 -11.79
N TYR A 114 5.00 -3.04 -11.21
CA TYR A 114 4.93 -3.18 -9.78
C TYR A 114 5.45 -4.55 -9.34
N HIS A 115 5.95 -4.62 -8.12
CA HIS A 115 6.27 -5.88 -7.48
C HIS A 115 5.96 -5.84 -5.98
N SER A 116 5.99 -7.00 -5.34
CA SER A 116 5.75 -7.13 -3.91
C SER A 116 7.02 -7.46 -3.14
N HIS A 117 7.23 -6.81 -2.00
CA HIS A 117 8.24 -7.18 -0.99
C HIS A 117 7.52 -7.64 0.29
N PRO A 118 7.27 -8.94 0.49
CA PRO A 118 6.50 -9.41 1.63
C PRO A 118 7.31 -9.28 2.94
N GLY A 119 6.97 -8.31 3.78
CA GLY A 119 7.55 -8.14 5.12
C GLY A 119 8.86 -7.35 5.18
N PHE A 120 9.43 -6.93 4.05
CA PHE A 120 10.69 -6.17 3.99
C PHE A 120 10.49 -4.65 3.87
N GLY A 121 9.24 -4.17 3.75
CA GLY A 121 8.96 -2.76 3.46
C GLY A 121 9.22 -2.40 1.99
N CYS A 122 9.12 -1.11 1.66
CA CYS A 122 9.24 -0.61 0.28
C CYS A 122 10.62 -0.01 0.01
N TRP A 123 11.43 -0.70 -0.79
CA TRP A 123 12.72 -0.22 -1.31
C TRP A 123 13.04 -0.97 -2.61
N LEU A 124 14.08 -0.55 -3.34
CA LEU A 124 14.52 -1.27 -4.55
C LEU A 124 15.83 -2.01 -4.28
N SER A 125 15.86 -3.31 -4.57
CA SER A 125 17.09 -4.10 -4.60
C SER A 125 17.93 -3.80 -5.83
N SER A 126 19.18 -4.27 -5.86
CA SER A 126 20.04 -4.13 -7.04
C SER A 126 19.41 -4.77 -8.29
N THR A 127 18.67 -5.87 -8.12
CA THR A 127 17.94 -6.53 -9.20
C THR A 127 16.78 -5.65 -9.67
N ASP A 128 16.03 -5.05 -8.74
CA ASP A 128 14.92 -4.15 -9.08
C ASP A 128 15.41 -2.89 -9.80
N ILE A 129 16.57 -2.36 -9.41
CA ILE A 129 17.21 -1.21 -10.08
C ILE A 129 17.55 -1.57 -11.53
N ASN A 130 18.14 -2.74 -11.79
CA ASN A 130 18.46 -3.19 -13.16
C ASN A 130 17.20 -3.39 -14.01
N THR A 131 16.14 -3.95 -13.42
CA THR A 131 14.84 -4.11 -14.08
C THR A 131 14.23 -2.75 -14.41
N GLN A 132 14.21 -1.82 -13.43
CA GLN A 132 13.71 -0.46 -13.62
C GLN A 132 14.51 0.29 -14.70
N GLN A 133 15.83 0.14 -14.76
CA GLN A 133 16.67 0.75 -15.80
C GLN A 133 16.28 0.26 -17.21
N SER A 134 15.89 -1.01 -17.32
CA SER A 134 15.42 -1.59 -18.59
C SER A 134 14.07 -0.98 -19.01
N PHE A 135 13.14 -0.79 -18.06
CA PHE A 135 11.87 -0.11 -18.33
C PHE A 135 12.06 1.39 -18.64
N GLU A 136 12.97 2.08 -17.96
CA GLU A 136 13.29 3.49 -18.21
C GLU A 136 13.94 3.72 -19.58
N SER A 137 14.66 2.71 -20.11
CA SER A 137 15.22 2.74 -21.45
C SER A 137 14.15 2.72 -22.55
N LEU A 138 13.01 2.06 -22.27
CA LEU A 138 11.84 2.07 -23.16
C LEU A 138 11.01 3.33 -22.98
N ASN A 139 10.81 3.75 -21.74
CA ASN A 139 10.09 4.97 -21.41
C ASN A 139 10.74 5.66 -20.21
N SER A 140 11.35 6.82 -20.45
CA SER A 140 12.04 7.62 -19.41
C SER A 140 11.18 7.96 -18.18
N ARG A 141 9.85 7.92 -18.31
CA ARG A 141 8.91 8.21 -17.21
C ARG A 141 8.34 6.96 -16.54
N ALA A 142 8.84 5.78 -16.86
CA ALA A 142 8.43 4.53 -16.24
C ALA A 142 8.57 4.60 -14.71
N VAL A 143 7.61 4.03 -14.00
CA VAL A 143 7.58 4.00 -12.53
C VAL A 143 7.67 2.57 -12.03
N GLY A 144 8.47 2.34 -10.98
CA GLY A 144 8.49 1.10 -10.22
C GLY A 144 7.69 1.26 -8.93
N VAL A 145 6.60 0.50 -8.75
CA VAL A 145 5.77 0.52 -7.55
C VAL A 145 6.06 -0.70 -6.68
N VAL A 146 6.31 -0.50 -5.39
CA VAL A 146 6.59 -1.57 -4.42
C VAL A 146 5.46 -1.64 -3.41
N ILE A 147 4.94 -2.84 -3.18
CA ILE A 147 3.83 -3.08 -2.24
C ILE A 147 4.23 -4.15 -1.23
N ASP A 148 3.98 -3.89 0.05
CA ASP A 148 4.15 -4.90 1.11
C ASP A 148 2.77 -5.43 1.56
N PRO A 149 2.33 -6.62 1.11
CA PRO A 149 1.04 -7.19 1.47
C PRO A 149 1.00 -7.77 2.89
N ILE A 150 2.13 -7.84 3.60
CA ILE A 150 2.20 -8.35 4.97
C ILE A 150 2.08 -7.19 5.96
N GLN A 151 2.85 -6.12 5.77
CA GLN A 151 2.79 -4.93 6.62
C GLN A 151 1.55 -4.06 6.34
N SER A 152 0.94 -4.19 5.17
CA SER A 152 -0.33 -3.53 4.86
C SER A 152 -1.46 -4.11 5.69
N VAL A 153 -1.93 -3.34 6.68
CA VAL A 153 -3.04 -3.70 7.57
C VAL A 153 -4.25 -2.78 7.33
N LYS A 154 -5.42 -3.18 7.83
CA LYS A 154 -6.63 -2.37 7.73
C LYS A 154 -6.39 -0.98 8.34
N GLY A 155 -6.37 0.05 7.49
CA GLY A 155 -6.13 1.45 7.88
C GLY A 155 -4.81 2.04 7.34
N LYS A 156 -3.82 1.21 7.00
CA LYS A 156 -2.56 1.67 6.39
C LYS A 156 -2.08 0.68 5.34
N VAL A 157 -2.08 1.12 4.08
CA VAL A 157 -1.46 0.37 2.98
C VAL A 157 -0.01 0.84 2.85
N VAL A 158 0.92 -0.10 2.88
CA VAL A 158 2.35 0.15 2.70
C VAL A 158 2.67 -0.01 1.22
N ILE A 159 2.81 1.13 0.55
CA ILE A 159 3.06 1.26 -0.88
C ILE A 159 3.90 2.51 -1.11
N ASP A 160 4.94 2.37 -1.92
CA ASP A 160 5.71 3.50 -2.42
C ASP A 160 6.00 3.31 -3.91
N ALA A 161 6.20 4.43 -4.58
CA ALA A 161 6.59 4.48 -5.97
C ALA A 161 7.98 5.11 -6.10
N PHE A 162 8.80 4.55 -6.98
CA PHE A 162 10.18 4.95 -7.16
C PHE A 162 10.52 5.15 -8.64
N ARG A 163 11.51 6.02 -8.88
CA ARG A 163 12.20 6.18 -10.16
C ARG A 163 13.69 6.33 -9.92
N LEU A 164 14.52 5.88 -10.86
CA LEU A 164 15.96 5.98 -10.74
C LEU A 164 16.46 7.42 -10.94
N ILE A 165 17.60 7.70 -10.33
CA ILE A 165 18.37 8.92 -10.58
C ILE A 165 19.46 8.57 -11.58
N ASN A 166 19.61 9.38 -12.63
CA ASN A 166 20.72 9.20 -13.55
C ASN A 166 22.06 9.43 -12.80
N PRO A 167 22.96 8.43 -12.75
CA PRO A 167 24.23 8.53 -12.02
C PRO A 167 25.13 9.67 -12.52
N GLN A 168 25.01 10.07 -13.79
CA GLN A 168 25.76 11.20 -14.35
C GLN A 168 25.40 12.53 -13.67
N THR A 169 24.15 12.69 -13.23
CA THR A 169 23.67 13.89 -12.55
C THR A 169 24.31 14.03 -11.17
N ILE A 170 24.41 12.91 -10.45
CA ILE A 170 25.04 12.85 -9.12
C ILE A 170 26.53 13.13 -9.21
N MET A 171 27.23 12.54 -10.20
CA MET A 171 28.65 12.81 -10.43
C MET A 171 28.93 14.27 -10.77
N SER A 172 27.94 14.96 -11.37
CA SER A 172 28.02 16.38 -11.71
C SER A 172 27.70 17.31 -10.53
N GLY A 173 27.39 16.76 -9.34
CA GLY A 173 27.05 17.53 -8.13
C GLY A 173 25.78 18.37 -8.25
N ARG A 174 24.97 18.15 -9.30
CA ARG A 174 23.68 18.83 -9.47
C ARG A 174 22.63 18.09 -8.67
N GLU A 175 21.73 18.83 -8.03
CA GLU A 175 20.57 18.21 -7.40
C GLU A 175 19.76 17.47 -8.46
N PRO A 176 19.40 16.20 -8.23
CA PRO A 176 18.77 15.36 -9.23
C PRO A 176 17.32 15.76 -9.53
N ARG A 177 16.73 16.62 -8.68
CA ARG A 177 15.35 17.09 -8.82
C ARG A 177 15.26 18.57 -8.54
N GLN A 178 14.35 19.25 -9.25
CA GLN A 178 13.97 20.61 -8.92
C GLN A 178 12.90 20.57 -7.82
N THR A 179 13.02 21.40 -6.79
CA THR A 179 11.99 21.50 -5.74
C THR A 179 11.09 22.69 -6.04
N THR A 180 9.97 22.47 -6.72
CA THR A 180 8.93 23.51 -6.86
C THR A 180 7.84 23.41 -5.80
N SER A 181 7.76 22.26 -5.12
CA SER A 181 6.66 21.91 -4.22
C SER A 181 7.10 21.11 -2.99
N ASN A 182 6.36 21.26 -1.89
CA ASN A 182 6.61 20.53 -0.64
C ASN A 182 6.07 19.09 -0.64
N ILE A 183 5.27 18.70 -1.64
CA ILE A 183 4.61 17.39 -1.72
C ILE A 183 5.61 16.23 -1.60
N GLY A 184 6.77 16.33 -2.24
CA GLY A 184 7.82 15.30 -2.19
C GLY A 184 8.48 15.10 -0.81
N HIS A 185 8.31 16.03 0.14
CA HIS A 185 8.94 15.97 1.47
C HIS A 185 7.96 15.60 2.60
N ILE A 186 6.68 15.35 2.29
CA ILE A 186 5.64 15.11 3.30
C ILE A 186 5.84 13.76 4.01
N ASN A 187 6.28 12.74 3.27
CA ASN A 187 6.47 11.40 3.81
C ASN A 187 7.94 11.19 4.20
N LYS A 188 8.17 10.94 5.49
CA LYS A 188 9.51 10.57 5.97
C LYS A 188 9.84 9.17 5.45
N PRO A 189 10.99 9.00 4.77
CA PRO A 189 11.37 7.70 4.27
C PRO A 189 11.70 6.72 5.40
N SER A 190 11.47 5.43 5.15
CA SER A 190 11.92 4.37 6.06
C SER A 190 13.45 4.34 6.15
N ILE A 191 13.98 4.07 7.35
CA ILE A 191 15.43 3.91 7.59
C ILE A 191 15.99 2.81 6.69
N GLN A 192 15.23 1.73 6.48
CA GLN A 192 15.62 0.63 5.60
C GLN A 192 15.77 1.09 4.15
N ALA A 193 14.83 1.89 3.63
CA ALA A 193 14.92 2.44 2.28
C ALA A 193 16.14 3.37 2.11
N LEU A 194 16.47 4.15 3.15
CA LEU A 194 17.66 5.00 3.13
C LEU A 194 18.97 4.18 3.09
N ILE A 195 19.04 3.07 3.82
CA ILE A 195 20.18 2.14 3.78
C ILE A 195 20.35 1.53 2.39
N HIS A 196 19.24 1.18 1.73
CA HIS A 196 19.22 0.61 0.39
C HIS A 196 19.31 1.66 -0.74
N GLY A 197 19.73 2.89 -0.43
CA GLY A 197 20.12 3.86 -1.46
C GLY A 197 19.03 4.81 -1.94
N LEU A 198 17.95 4.99 -1.17
CA LEU A 198 17.01 6.09 -1.39
C LEU A 198 17.76 7.44 -1.33
N ASN A 199 17.46 8.34 -2.26
CA ASN A 199 18.15 9.62 -2.53
C ASN A 199 19.59 9.50 -3.06
N ARG A 200 20.06 8.28 -3.38
CA ARG A 200 21.35 8.03 -4.05
C ARG A 200 21.17 7.34 -5.39
N HIS A 201 20.40 6.28 -5.46
CA HIS A 201 20.16 5.54 -6.71
C HIS A 201 18.77 5.79 -7.28
N TYR A 202 17.81 6.07 -6.42
CA TYR A 202 16.41 6.31 -6.77
C TYR A 202 15.79 7.31 -5.79
N TYR A 203 14.66 7.88 -6.18
CA TYR A 203 13.88 8.78 -5.35
C TYR A 203 12.43 8.28 -5.26
N SER A 204 11.73 8.69 -4.20
CA SER A 204 10.32 8.39 -3.99
C SER A 204 9.42 9.43 -4.67
N ILE A 205 8.31 8.95 -5.25
CA ILE A 205 7.26 9.76 -5.87
C ILE A 205 6.01 9.69 -4.99
N ALA A 206 5.32 10.82 -4.83
CA ALA A 206 4.11 10.87 -4.04
C ALA A 206 2.98 10.08 -4.71
N VAL A 207 2.36 9.17 -3.95
CA VAL A 207 1.21 8.38 -4.40
C VAL A 207 -0.07 9.02 -3.89
N ALA A 208 -1.00 9.32 -4.80
CA ALA A 208 -2.33 9.82 -4.52
C ALA A 208 -3.39 8.84 -5.02
N TRP A 209 -4.53 8.82 -4.33
CA TRP A 209 -5.63 7.90 -4.63
C TRP A 209 -6.70 8.61 -5.45
N ARG A 210 -7.03 8.06 -6.63
CA ARG A 210 -8.19 8.52 -7.40
C ARG A 210 -9.39 7.64 -7.05
N LYS A 211 -10.43 8.26 -6.51
CA LYS A 211 -11.71 7.63 -6.18
C LYS A 211 -12.81 8.38 -6.89
N THR A 212 -13.59 7.68 -7.70
CA THR A 212 -14.82 8.23 -8.26
C THR A 212 -15.95 8.13 -7.24
N GLU A 213 -16.96 9.00 -7.35
CA GLU A 213 -18.13 8.96 -6.47
C GLU A 213 -18.87 7.62 -6.57
N LEU A 214 -18.93 7.04 -7.77
CA LEU A 214 -19.54 5.73 -8.02
C LEU A 214 -18.76 4.60 -7.30
N GLU A 215 -17.43 4.59 -7.40
CA GLU A 215 -16.60 3.62 -6.67
C GLU A 215 -16.76 3.79 -5.16
N GLN A 216 -16.78 5.03 -4.67
CA GLN A 216 -16.98 5.29 -3.25
C GLN A 216 -18.35 4.81 -2.79
N ALA A 217 -19.42 5.09 -3.53
CA ALA A 217 -20.77 4.62 -3.22
C ALA A 217 -20.84 3.07 -3.24
N MET A 218 -20.22 2.42 -4.23
CA MET A 218 -20.16 0.97 -4.34
C MET A 218 -19.37 0.33 -3.19
N LEU A 219 -18.19 0.86 -2.85
CA LEU A 219 -17.36 0.37 -1.75
C LEU A 219 -18.03 0.59 -0.38
N MET A 220 -18.75 1.70 -0.20
CA MET A 220 -19.54 1.95 1.01
C MET A 220 -20.70 0.97 1.15
N ASN A 221 -21.27 0.48 0.05
CA ASN A 221 -22.31 -0.55 0.08
C ASN A 221 -21.79 -1.93 0.50
N LEU A 222 -20.52 -2.26 0.24
CA LEU A 222 -19.94 -3.56 0.60
C LEU A 222 -19.93 -3.80 2.13
N HIS A 223 -19.76 -2.73 2.90
CA HIS A 223 -19.75 -2.79 4.36
C HIS A 223 -21.14 -2.67 4.99
N LYS A 224 -22.19 -2.44 4.20
CA LYS A 224 -23.55 -2.41 4.72
C LYS A 224 -23.97 -3.83 5.07
N ARG A 225 -24.40 -4.02 6.31
CA ARG A 225 -25.07 -5.25 6.73
C ARG A 225 -26.40 -5.37 5.98
N ASN A 226 -26.82 -6.59 5.70
CA ASN A 226 -28.14 -6.83 5.13
C ASN A 226 -29.20 -6.25 6.07
N TRP A 227 -30.09 -5.40 5.56
CA TRP A 227 -31.14 -4.78 6.39
C TRP A 227 -32.02 -5.82 7.09
N THR A 228 -32.18 -7.00 6.49
CA THR A 228 -32.93 -8.13 7.04
C THR A 228 -32.26 -8.75 8.27
N GLU A 229 -30.96 -8.58 8.49
CA GLU A 229 -30.29 -9.07 9.70
C GLU A 229 -30.83 -8.36 10.95
N GLY A 230 -31.23 -7.09 10.85
CA GLY A 230 -31.84 -6.36 11.96
C GLY A 230 -33.26 -6.80 12.29
N LEU A 231 -33.93 -7.50 11.36
CA LEU A 231 -35.27 -8.05 11.53
C LEU A 231 -35.27 -9.53 11.90
N LYS A 232 -34.10 -10.16 11.99
CA LYS A 232 -34.00 -11.54 12.46
C LYS A 232 -33.85 -11.55 13.97
N LEU A 233 -34.88 -12.05 14.64
CA LEU A 233 -34.76 -12.38 16.06
C LEU A 233 -33.82 -13.57 16.24
N ARG A 234 -32.96 -13.49 17.24
CA ARG A 234 -32.24 -14.67 17.72
C ARG A 234 -33.24 -15.61 18.39
N ASP A 235 -32.96 -16.91 18.35
CA ASP A 235 -33.74 -17.90 19.09
C ASP A 235 -33.77 -17.55 20.59
N PHE A 236 -34.98 -17.54 21.16
CA PHE A 236 -35.20 -17.18 22.56
C PHE A 236 -34.54 -18.16 23.52
N ASN A 237 -34.47 -19.45 23.17
CA ASN A 237 -33.81 -20.45 24.01
C ASN A 237 -32.29 -20.20 24.06
N GLY A 238 -31.66 -20.02 22.90
CA GLY A 238 -30.23 -19.67 22.83
C GLY A 238 -29.90 -18.33 23.51
N HIS A 239 -30.76 -17.32 23.36
CA HIS A 239 -30.60 -16.04 24.04
C HIS A 239 -30.73 -16.15 25.56
N LYS A 240 -31.68 -16.97 26.05
CA LYS A 240 -31.83 -17.25 27.49
C LYS A 240 -30.59 -17.90 28.08
N GLU A 241 -30.04 -18.93 27.43
CA GLU A 241 -28.81 -19.59 27.88
C GLU A 241 -27.62 -18.63 27.87
N SER A 242 -27.50 -17.77 26.85
CA SER A 242 -26.46 -16.75 26.78
C SER A 242 -26.57 -15.74 27.93
N ASN A 243 -27.78 -15.30 28.26
CA ASN A 243 -28.02 -14.38 29.37
C ASN A 243 -27.70 -15.01 30.72
N GLU A 244 -28.08 -16.26 30.94
CA GLU A 244 -27.74 -16.97 32.17
C GLU A 244 -26.23 -17.10 32.34
N LYS A 245 -25.50 -17.44 31.26
CA LYS A 245 -24.04 -17.49 31.24
C LYS A 245 -23.41 -16.12 31.52
N ALA A 246 -23.93 -15.06 30.91
CA ALA A 246 -23.44 -13.69 31.11
C ALA A 246 -23.63 -13.23 32.57
N VAL A 247 -24.80 -13.46 33.16
CA VAL A 247 -25.08 -13.10 34.56
C VAL A 247 -24.24 -13.90 35.54
N LYS A 248 -24.05 -15.21 35.30
CA LYS A 248 -23.14 -16.04 36.10
C LYS A 248 -21.69 -15.54 36.02
N ALA A 249 -21.23 -15.13 34.83
CA ALA A 249 -19.90 -14.56 34.67
C ALA A 249 -19.76 -13.21 35.39
N MET A 250 -20.78 -12.35 35.32
CA MET A 250 -20.82 -11.08 36.06
C MET A 250 -20.80 -11.27 37.58
N LEU A 251 -21.48 -12.29 38.09
CA LEU A 251 -21.45 -12.62 39.52
C LEU A 251 -20.02 -12.95 39.96
N ASN A 252 -19.34 -13.84 39.24
CA ASN A 252 -17.94 -14.21 39.52
C ASN A 252 -17.01 -12.99 39.44
N LEU A 253 -17.19 -12.11 38.44
CA LEU A 253 -16.42 -10.87 38.30
C LEU A 253 -16.72 -9.87 39.42
N SER A 254 -17.97 -9.81 39.91
CA SER A 254 -18.37 -8.94 41.01
C SER A 254 -17.77 -9.41 42.35
N GLU A 255 -17.73 -10.71 42.60
CA GLU A 255 -17.05 -11.27 43.78
C GLU A 255 -15.54 -10.98 43.73
N ALA A 256 -14.92 -11.18 42.56
CA ALA A 256 -13.51 -10.86 42.34
C ALA A 256 -13.24 -9.35 42.48
N TYR A 257 -14.15 -8.49 42.01
CA TYR A 257 -14.05 -7.05 42.17
C TYR A 257 -14.16 -6.64 43.65
N ASN A 258 -15.10 -7.20 44.40
CA ASN A 258 -15.26 -6.91 45.82
C ASN A 258 -13.99 -7.29 46.60
N LYS A 259 -13.42 -8.47 46.33
CA LYS A 259 -12.12 -8.87 46.90
C LYS A 259 -11.00 -7.93 46.50
N SER A 260 -10.95 -7.52 45.23
CA SER A 260 -9.95 -6.58 44.71
C SER A 260 -10.02 -5.19 45.37
N VAL A 261 -11.22 -4.72 45.72
CA VAL A 261 -11.44 -3.44 46.42
C VAL A 261 -11.03 -3.55 47.90
N GLN A 262 -11.30 -4.67 48.55
CA GLN A 262 -10.81 -4.93 49.91
C GLN A 262 -9.28 -4.94 49.94
N ASP A 263 -8.64 -5.65 49.02
CA ASP A 263 -7.17 -5.71 48.92
C ASP A 263 -6.56 -4.34 48.59
N GLU A 264 -7.24 -3.50 47.81
CA GLU A 264 -6.79 -2.15 47.43
C GLU A 264 -6.57 -1.22 48.63
N SER A 265 -7.37 -1.36 49.68
CA SER A 265 -7.22 -0.60 50.94
C SER A 265 -5.91 -0.88 51.68
N THR A 266 -5.25 -2.01 51.40
CA THR A 266 -4.03 -2.45 52.08
C THR A 266 -2.74 -2.10 51.32
N LEU A 267 -2.86 -1.61 50.09
CA LEU A 267 -1.76 -1.45 49.15
C LEU A 267 -1.36 0.01 48.95
N THR A 268 -0.08 0.22 48.63
CA THR A 268 0.45 1.55 48.29
C THR A 268 0.17 1.93 46.83
N ALA A 269 0.22 3.22 46.51
CA ALA A 269 -0.10 3.75 45.18
C ALA A 269 0.80 3.22 44.04
N GLU A 270 2.05 2.85 44.33
CA GLU A 270 2.96 2.27 43.32
C GLU A 270 2.66 0.78 43.07
N GLN A 271 2.29 0.05 44.11
CA GLN A 271 1.88 -1.35 44.01
C GLN A 271 0.53 -1.50 43.28
N LEU A 272 -0.37 -0.52 43.41
CA LEU A 272 -1.63 -0.48 42.68
C LEU A 272 -1.43 -0.36 41.16
N LYS A 273 -0.43 0.40 40.70
CA LYS A 273 -0.14 0.57 39.27
C LYS A 273 0.40 -0.71 38.62
N THR A 274 1.12 -1.55 39.36
CA THR A 274 1.72 -2.78 38.83
C THR A 274 0.84 -4.02 39.07
N ARG A 275 -0.18 -3.93 39.94
CA ARG A 275 -1.08 -5.04 40.33
C ARG A 275 -1.77 -5.73 39.16
N HIS A 276 -2.20 -4.95 38.17
CA HIS A 276 -2.99 -5.45 37.05
C HIS A 276 -2.14 -5.92 35.85
N VAL A 277 -0.82 -5.93 35.97
CA VAL A 277 0.08 -6.45 34.94
C VAL A 277 0.11 -7.98 35.04
N GLY A 278 -0.46 -8.67 34.05
CA GLY A 278 -0.50 -10.14 33.98
C GLY A 278 -1.64 -10.80 34.75
N LYS A 279 -2.55 -10.03 35.37
CA LYS A 279 -3.78 -10.52 36.01
C LYS A 279 -5.00 -9.82 35.40
N GLN A 280 -6.12 -10.52 35.37
CA GLN A 280 -7.38 -9.97 34.88
C GLN A 280 -7.83 -8.80 35.77
N ASP A 281 -8.12 -7.65 35.18
CA ASP A 281 -8.75 -6.53 35.90
C ASP A 281 -10.27 -6.77 35.97
N PRO A 282 -10.82 -7.09 37.16
CA PRO A 282 -12.23 -7.43 37.30
C PRO A 282 -13.15 -6.26 37.00
N LYS A 283 -12.72 -5.01 37.22
CA LYS A 283 -13.55 -3.82 36.94
C LYS A 283 -13.78 -3.67 35.44
N ARG A 284 -12.70 -3.66 34.67
CA ARG A 284 -12.78 -3.50 33.20
C ARG A 284 -13.57 -4.62 32.54
N HIS A 285 -13.39 -5.86 32.98
CA HIS A 285 -14.13 -6.99 32.42
C HIS A 285 -15.60 -7.00 32.82
N LEU A 286 -15.94 -6.49 34.01
CA LEU A 286 -17.33 -6.30 34.42
C LEU A 286 -18.02 -5.24 33.54
N GLU A 287 -17.36 -4.11 33.29
CA GLU A 287 -17.85 -3.06 32.39
C GLU A 287 -18.09 -3.61 30.97
N GLU A 288 -17.09 -4.29 30.39
CA GLU A 288 -17.20 -4.90 29.04
C GLU A 288 -18.34 -5.95 28.98
N ALA A 289 -18.52 -6.76 30.02
CA ALA A 289 -19.59 -7.75 30.08
C ALA A 289 -20.98 -7.09 30.16
N VAL A 290 -21.12 -6.02 30.95
CA VAL A 290 -22.38 -5.29 31.12
C VAL A 290 -22.76 -4.59 29.81
N GLU A 291 -21.81 -3.92 29.16
CA GLU A 291 -22.06 -3.24 27.89
C GLU A 291 -22.52 -4.22 26.81
N LYS A 292 -21.85 -5.39 26.71
CA LYS A 292 -22.23 -6.43 25.77
C LYS A 292 -23.63 -6.99 26.05
N ALA A 293 -23.91 -7.36 27.30
CA ALA A 293 -25.21 -7.92 27.68
C ALA A 293 -26.35 -6.92 27.46
N MET A 294 -26.14 -5.65 27.82
CA MET A 294 -27.10 -4.58 27.60
C MET A 294 -27.34 -4.36 26.10
N GLY A 295 -26.29 -4.31 25.28
CA GLY A 295 -26.41 -4.15 23.83
C GLY A 295 -27.19 -5.30 23.18
N ASP A 296 -26.89 -6.54 23.57
CA ASP A 296 -27.60 -7.72 23.07
C ASP A 296 -29.09 -7.70 23.45
N GLN A 297 -29.41 -7.36 24.70
CA GLN A 297 -30.78 -7.28 25.20
C GLN A 297 -31.57 -6.16 24.53
N VAL A 298 -31.01 -4.96 24.43
CA VAL A 298 -31.68 -3.82 23.78
C VAL A 298 -32.01 -4.15 22.32
N VAL A 299 -31.07 -4.76 21.59
CA VAL A 299 -31.30 -5.15 20.19
C VAL A 299 -32.40 -6.21 20.09
N GLN A 300 -32.38 -7.24 20.95
CA GLN A 300 -33.41 -8.29 20.93
C GLN A 300 -34.78 -7.72 21.31
N THR A 301 -34.88 -6.91 22.37
CA THR A 301 -36.13 -6.31 22.83
C THR A 301 -36.69 -5.35 21.78
N LEU A 302 -35.86 -4.49 21.21
CA LEU A 302 -36.27 -3.59 20.12
C LEU A 302 -36.74 -4.38 18.89
N GLY A 303 -36.00 -5.43 18.52
CA GLY A 303 -36.39 -6.33 17.42
C GLY A 303 -37.74 -7.01 17.68
N THR A 304 -38.01 -7.44 18.92
CA THR A 304 -39.31 -8.06 19.25
C THR A 304 -40.46 -7.07 19.20
N MET A 305 -40.24 -5.82 19.64
CA MET A 305 -41.27 -4.78 19.59
C MET A 305 -41.60 -4.40 18.15
N LEU A 306 -40.58 -4.19 17.30
CA LEU A 306 -40.75 -3.87 15.89
C LEU A 306 -41.51 -4.95 15.12
N LEU A 307 -41.18 -6.23 15.35
CA LEU A 307 -41.85 -7.35 14.69
C LEU A 307 -43.23 -7.67 15.27
N ALA A 308 -43.57 -7.17 16.45
CA ALA A 308 -44.91 -7.31 17.01
C ALA A 308 -45.90 -6.28 16.44
N GLU A 309 -45.40 -5.13 15.95
CA GLU A 309 -46.22 -4.09 15.32
C GLU A 309 -46.33 -4.21 13.79
N LEU A 310 -45.40 -4.93 13.14
CA LEU A 310 -45.40 -5.23 11.69
C LEU A 310 -46.25 -6.45 11.36
#